data_AF-A0A3D1PGW9-F1
#
_entry.id   AF-A0A3D1PGW9-F1
#
_cell.length_a   1.000
_cell.length_b   1.000
_cell.length_c   1.000
_cell.angle_alpha   90.00
_cell.angle_beta   90.00
_cell.angle_gamma   90.00
#
_symmetry.space_group_name_H-M   'P 1'
#
loop_
_entity.id
_entity.type
_entity.pdbx_description
1 polymer ?
#
loop_
_entity_poly.entity_id
_entity_poly.type
_entity_poly.pdbx_seq_one_letter_code
_entity_poly.pdbx_strand_id
1 'polypeptide(L)'
;MSEYQYYEFQALERTLTNADQSYLKQLSSRVELTATNAQFVYNYGDFRGDPLQVLERCFDLMLYVTNFGVRQLMLRLPKGLVNRTTFEPYCVPYYICVSTTEKSVIIDINLTGEDYYDWIEGEGWLSGLVALRDELLQGDLRLLYLAWLRAGLLEDADIDLEVIEPPVPPNLKQLSPALKTFVDLFKVETDLIAAAAEASQTRQANPEPVAEWIAALPENERNHYLLRVVKGDPHVSVELIQHLRQMFSQPVVNAGKISGRSLANLMASAEKARKQREHKEQLAAEKAKRARLDALAPLADTLWQEVFRLIELKQTKPYDRAIAHLKELRELAEHQGNLKEFYNRIKQIKQQYTNRPGLISRLQKAGLLKS
;
A
#
# COMPACT_ATOMS: atom_id res chain seq x y z
N MET A 1 -12.47 -17.99 14.45
CA MET A 1 -11.66 -16.80 14.82
C MET A 1 -12.61 -15.79 15.47
N SER A 2 -12.16 -15.00 16.45
CA SER A 2 -12.98 -13.90 16.97
C SER A 2 -13.16 -12.86 15.87
N GLU A 3 -14.38 -12.34 15.69
CA GLU A 3 -14.65 -11.24 14.77
C GLU A 3 -13.86 -10.01 15.22
N TYR A 4 -13.34 -9.24 14.27
CA TYR A 4 -12.70 -7.95 14.50
C TYR A 4 -13.19 -6.97 13.45
N GLN A 5 -13.70 -5.84 13.93
CA GLN A 5 -14.20 -4.73 13.12
C GLN A 5 -13.65 -3.42 13.66
N TYR A 6 -13.10 -2.61 12.77
CA TYR A 6 -12.48 -1.35 13.09
C TYR A 6 -13.05 -0.25 12.21
N TYR A 7 -13.66 0.76 12.82
CA TYR A 7 -14.05 1.99 12.15
C TYR A 7 -13.21 3.14 12.67
N GLU A 8 -12.70 3.96 11.77
CA GLU A 8 -12.03 5.21 12.09
C GLU A 8 -12.57 6.33 11.21
N PHE A 9 -12.90 7.46 11.84
CA PHE A 9 -13.40 8.65 11.15
C PHE A 9 -12.48 9.83 11.43
N GLN A 10 -12.24 10.65 10.40
CA GLN A 10 -11.37 11.83 10.50
C GLN A 10 -12.06 13.06 9.93
N ALA A 11 -12.05 14.15 10.71
CA ALA A 11 -12.49 15.48 10.32
C ALA A 11 -11.25 16.32 9.98
N LEU A 12 -11.32 17.03 8.86
CA LEU A 12 -10.25 17.84 8.30
C LEU A 12 -10.65 19.32 8.22
N GLU A 13 -11.92 19.59 7.95
CA GLU A 13 -12.39 20.97 7.72
C GLU A 13 -12.73 21.70 9.00
N ARG A 14 -13.20 20.97 10.01
CA ARG A 14 -13.62 21.53 11.30
C ARG A 14 -13.40 20.54 12.42
N THR A 15 -13.23 21.04 13.63
CA THR A 15 -13.29 20.22 14.82
C THR A 15 -14.73 19.80 15.14
N LEU A 16 -14.88 18.67 15.83
CA LEU A 16 -16.15 18.18 16.35
C LEU A 16 -16.71 19.12 17.41
N THR A 17 -17.97 19.51 17.26
CA THR A 17 -18.67 20.31 18.26
C THR A 17 -19.05 19.45 19.47
N ASN A 18 -19.43 20.07 20.59
CA ASN A 18 -19.94 19.34 21.76
C ASN A 18 -21.19 18.50 21.42
N ALA A 19 -22.01 18.97 20.49
CA ALA A 19 -23.18 18.24 20.01
C ALA A 19 -22.77 17.01 19.18
N ASP A 20 -21.75 17.13 18.33
CA ASP A 20 -21.21 16.01 17.55
C ASP A 20 -20.60 14.95 18.48
N GLN A 21 -19.79 15.36 19.46
CA GLN A 21 -19.19 14.43 20.43
C GLN A 21 -20.25 13.71 21.27
N SER A 22 -21.32 14.42 21.67
CA SER A 22 -22.43 13.82 22.41
C SER A 22 -23.19 12.80 21.57
N TYR A 23 -23.41 13.10 20.29
CA TYR A 23 -24.02 12.17 19.33
C TYR A 23 -23.17 10.90 19.15
N LEU A 24 -21.85 11.03 18.97
CA LEU A 24 -20.96 9.87 18.80
C LEU A 24 -20.91 8.97 20.05
N LYS A 25 -20.91 9.56 21.25
CA LYS A 25 -20.99 8.81 22.51
C LYS A 25 -22.31 8.05 22.70
N GLN A 26 -23.39 8.47 22.03
CA GLN A 26 -24.66 7.73 22.03
C GLN A 26 -24.60 6.50 21.11
N LEU A 27 -23.84 6.55 20.02
CA LEU A 27 -23.66 5.42 19.10
C LEU A 27 -22.83 4.30 19.72
N SER A 28 -21.78 4.65 20.47
CA SER A 28 -20.95 3.69 21.21
C SER A 28 -20.40 4.32 22.48
N SER A 29 -20.54 3.62 23.60
CA SER A 29 -19.93 4.03 24.87
C SER A 29 -18.42 3.78 24.93
N ARG A 30 -17.88 3.00 23.98
CA ARG A 30 -16.46 2.62 23.88
C ARG A 30 -15.70 3.38 22.80
N VAL A 31 -16.32 4.40 22.20
CA VAL A 31 -15.67 5.21 21.18
C VAL A 31 -14.46 5.93 21.77
N GLU A 32 -13.32 5.84 21.09
CA GLU A 32 -12.17 6.69 21.38
C GLU A 32 -12.31 7.97 20.56
N LEU A 33 -12.48 9.10 21.24
CA LEU A 33 -12.78 10.39 20.62
C LEU A 33 -11.69 11.41 20.89
N THR A 34 -11.35 12.15 19.84
CA THR A 34 -10.58 13.39 19.92
C THR A 34 -11.39 14.54 19.32
N ALA A 35 -10.80 15.73 19.20
CA ALA A 35 -11.46 16.88 18.56
C ALA A 35 -11.68 16.69 17.05
N THR A 36 -11.01 15.74 16.41
CA THR A 36 -11.02 15.55 14.96
C THR A 36 -11.13 14.09 14.52
N ASN A 37 -11.12 13.14 15.45
CA ASN A 37 -11.06 11.72 15.14
C ASN A 37 -12.00 10.93 16.05
N ALA A 38 -12.60 9.86 15.51
CA ALA A 38 -13.37 8.88 16.27
C ALA A 38 -13.02 7.47 15.83
N GLN A 39 -12.69 6.61 16.79
CA GLN A 39 -12.37 5.21 16.57
C GLN A 39 -13.36 4.30 17.29
N PHE A 40 -13.79 3.24 16.61
CA PHE A 40 -14.69 2.23 17.14
C PHE A 40 -14.13 0.84 16.84
N VAL A 41 -13.93 0.05 17.90
CA VAL A 41 -13.42 -1.33 17.80
C VAL A 41 -14.46 -2.30 18.34
N TYR A 42 -14.82 -3.30 17.53
CA TYR A 42 -15.77 -4.34 17.91
C TYR A 42 -15.15 -5.72 17.73
N ASN A 43 -15.22 -6.52 18.78
CA ASN A 43 -14.85 -7.95 18.75
C ASN A 43 -16.09 -8.88 18.79
N TYR A 44 -17.28 -8.30 18.98
CA TYR A 44 -18.59 -8.93 18.98
C TYR A 44 -19.64 -7.85 18.68
N GLY A 45 -20.64 -8.17 17.87
CA GLY A 45 -21.66 -7.21 17.44
C GLY A 45 -21.15 -6.26 16.35
N ASP A 46 -21.88 -5.17 16.12
CA ASP A 46 -21.63 -4.25 15.00
C ASP A 46 -21.79 -2.78 15.42
N PHE A 47 -21.30 -1.88 14.58
CA PHE A 47 -21.50 -0.45 14.68
C PHE A 47 -23.00 -0.12 14.62
N ARG A 48 -23.49 0.62 15.61
CA ARG A 48 -24.93 0.91 15.76
C ARG A 48 -25.42 2.07 14.90
N GLY A 49 -24.50 2.86 14.35
CA GLY A 49 -24.81 3.99 13.49
C GLY A 49 -24.82 3.61 12.01
N ASP A 50 -25.29 4.52 11.18
CA ASP A 50 -25.04 4.47 9.73
C ASP A 50 -23.73 5.22 9.46
N PRO A 51 -22.67 4.54 8.97
CA PRO A 51 -21.39 5.17 8.67
C PRO A 51 -21.50 6.37 7.73
N LEU A 52 -22.42 6.32 6.76
CA LEU A 52 -22.62 7.40 5.80
C LEU A 52 -23.18 8.66 6.48
N GLN A 53 -24.16 8.49 7.37
CA GLN A 53 -24.73 9.61 8.13
C GLN A 53 -23.73 10.22 9.11
N VAL A 54 -22.91 9.38 9.75
CA VAL A 54 -21.85 9.83 10.66
C VAL A 54 -20.80 10.62 9.91
N LEU A 55 -20.36 10.12 8.75
CA LEU A 55 -19.46 10.82 7.84
C LEU A 55 -20.07 12.17 7.43
N GLU A 56 -21.26 12.17 6.84
CA GLU A 56 -21.89 13.41 6.33
C GLU A 56 -22.02 14.50 7.40
N ARG A 57 -22.40 14.10 8.62
CA ARG A 57 -22.61 15.04 9.72
C ARG A 57 -21.32 15.57 10.31
N CYS A 58 -20.33 14.71 10.55
CA CYS A 58 -19.23 15.00 11.47
C CYS A 58 -17.83 14.97 10.85
N PHE A 59 -17.62 14.22 9.76
CA PHE A 59 -16.29 13.84 9.31
C PHE A 59 -16.09 14.00 7.80
N ASP A 60 -14.85 13.86 7.34
CA ASP A 60 -14.47 14.01 5.94
C ASP A 60 -13.96 12.71 5.33
N LEU A 61 -13.41 11.81 6.16
CA LEU A 61 -12.99 10.47 5.78
C LEU A 61 -13.50 9.43 6.77
N MET A 62 -13.75 8.22 6.28
CA MET A 62 -13.99 7.03 7.09
C MET A 62 -13.19 5.86 6.53
N LEU A 63 -12.54 5.12 7.42
CA LEU A 63 -11.92 3.82 7.14
C LEU A 63 -12.64 2.75 7.95
N TYR A 64 -13.03 1.66 7.28
CA TYR A 64 -13.58 0.47 7.90
C TYR A 64 -12.77 -0.76 7.46
N VAL A 65 -12.30 -1.55 8.44
CA VAL A 65 -11.46 -2.73 8.21
C VAL A 65 -11.94 -3.88 9.09
N THR A 66 -12.01 -5.08 8.50
CA THR A 66 -12.37 -6.30 9.22
C THR A 66 -11.37 -7.41 8.98
N ASN A 67 -11.32 -8.37 9.91
CA ASN A 67 -10.55 -9.61 9.73
C ASN A 67 -11.32 -10.71 8.97
N PHE A 68 -12.54 -10.41 8.52
CA PHE A 68 -13.40 -11.30 7.73
C PHE A 68 -13.65 -10.74 6.33
N GLY A 69 -12.73 -9.92 5.83
CA GLY A 69 -12.62 -9.73 4.40
C GLY A 69 -13.07 -8.38 3.86
N VAL A 70 -13.34 -7.37 4.70
CA VAL A 70 -13.87 -6.07 4.25
C VAL A 70 -12.85 -4.97 4.48
N ARG A 71 -12.62 -4.15 3.44
CA ARG A 71 -11.87 -2.90 3.51
C ARG A 71 -12.66 -1.82 2.80
N GLN A 72 -13.04 -0.78 3.52
CA GLN A 72 -13.83 0.31 3.00
C GLN A 72 -13.22 1.66 3.33
N LEU A 73 -13.11 2.53 2.33
CA LEU A 73 -12.68 3.92 2.46
C LEU A 73 -13.77 4.81 1.87
N MET A 74 -14.34 5.69 2.70
CA MET A 74 -15.24 6.75 2.23
C MET A 74 -14.56 8.11 2.32
N LEU A 75 -14.76 8.96 1.30
CA LEU A 75 -14.30 10.34 1.26
C LEU A 75 -15.48 11.28 0.95
N ARG A 76 -15.65 12.31 1.77
CA ARG A 76 -16.64 13.37 1.60
C ARG A 76 -15.98 14.60 0.98
N LEU A 77 -16.44 14.99 -0.20
CA LEU A 77 -15.94 16.13 -0.97
C LEU A 77 -17.00 17.22 -1.07
N PRO A 78 -16.66 18.52 -1.02
CA PRO A 78 -17.64 19.58 -1.14
C PRO A 78 -18.16 19.63 -2.58
N LYS A 79 -19.48 19.61 -2.76
CA LYS A 79 -20.13 19.47 -4.07
C LYS A 79 -19.74 20.57 -5.07
N GLY A 80 -19.46 21.78 -4.58
CA GLY A 80 -19.05 22.91 -5.43
C GLY A 80 -17.63 22.80 -6.00
N LEU A 81 -16.79 21.91 -5.45
CA LEU A 81 -15.37 21.80 -5.80
C LEU A 81 -15.06 20.60 -6.68
N VAL A 82 -16.04 19.75 -6.97
CA VAL A 82 -15.80 18.51 -7.72
C VAL A 82 -16.86 18.33 -8.79
N ASN A 83 -16.43 17.79 -9.93
CA ASN A 83 -17.35 17.37 -10.97
C ASN A 83 -17.56 15.86 -10.88
N ARG A 84 -18.72 15.44 -10.40
CA ARG A 84 -19.09 14.03 -10.23
C ARG A 84 -18.88 13.20 -11.49
N THR A 85 -19.14 13.75 -12.68
CA THR A 85 -19.02 13.00 -13.94
C THR A 85 -17.58 12.58 -14.26
N THR A 86 -16.59 13.20 -13.61
CA THR A 86 -15.18 12.79 -13.73
C THR A 86 -14.87 11.51 -12.95
N PHE A 87 -15.70 11.15 -11.97
CA PHE A 87 -15.52 9.96 -11.13
C PHE A 87 -16.30 8.75 -11.66
N GLU A 88 -17.44 9.00 -12.32
CA GLU A 88 -18.34 7.98 -12.86
C GLU A 88 -17.67 6.89 -13.72
N PRO A 89 -16.65 7.18 -14.57
CA PRO A 89 -15.97 6.14 -15.34
C PRO A 89 -15.27 5.07 -14.51
N TYR A 90 -14.90 5.37 -13.25
CA TYR A 90 -14.21 4.43 -12.36
C TYR A 90 -15.16 3.69 -11.43
N CYS A 91 -16.46 4.01 -11.46
CA CYS A 91 -17.45 3.36 -10.63
C CYS A 91 -17.58 1.88 -11.01
N VAL A 92 -17.69 1.05 -10.00
CA VAL A 92 -17.94 -0.39 -10.11
C VAL A 92 -19.14 -0.68 -9.23
N PRO A 93 -20.23 -1.27 -9.75
CA PRO A 93 -21.42 -1.57 -8.95
C PRO A 93 -21.07 -2.26 -7.63
N TYR A 94 -21.60 -1.76 -6.51
CA TYR A 94 -21.36 -2.25 -5.15
C TYR A 94 -19.95 -2.05 -4.55
N TYR A 95 -18.91 -1.86 -5.37
CA TYR A 95 -17.52 -1.75 -4.92
C TYR A 95 -16.98 -0.32 -4.91
N ILE A 96 -17.33 0.48 -5.92
CA ILE A 96 -16.88 1.86 -6.06
C ILE A 96 -18.08 2.70 -6.45
N CYS A 97 -18.62 3.41 -5.47
CA CYS A 97 -19.86 4.17 -5.59
C CYS A 97 -19.59 5.67 -5.44
N VAL A 98 -20.29 6.47 -6.25
CA VAL A 98 -20.27 7.94 -6.15
C VAL A 98 -21.69 8.45 -5.96
N SER A 99 -21.98 8.88 -4.74
CA SER A 99 -23.27 9.43 -4.34
C SER A 99 -23.18 10.94 -4.11
N THR A 100 -24.32 11.61 -4.04
CA THR A 100 -24.40 13.05 -3.83
C THR A 100 -25.44 13.34 -2.79
N THR A 101 -25.09 14.18 -1.83
CA THR A 101 -26.03 14.73 -0.85
C THR A 101 -26.36 16.18 -1.22
N GLU A 102 -27.00 16.90 -0.30
CA GLU A 102 -27.33 18.31 -0.51
C GLU A 102 -26.06 19.14 -0.77
N LYS A 103 -25.02 18.92 0.06
CA LYS A 103 -23.80 19.75 0.11
C LYS A 103 -22.54 19.03 -0.34
N SER A 104 -22.56 17.71 -0.44
CA SER A 104 -21.35 16.90 -0.65
C SER A 104 -21.50 15.90 -1.79
N VAL A 105 -20.36 15.50 -2.35
CA VAL A 105 -20.21 14.27 -3.14
C VAL A 105 -19.45 13.27 -2.27
N ILE A 106 -19.92 12.04 -2.21
CA ILE A 106 -19.31 10.98 -1.41
C ILE A 106 -18.79 9.91 -2.36
N ILE A 107 -17.50 9.62 -2.22
CA ILE A 107 -16.84 8.49 -2.86
C ILE A 107 -16.78 7.38 -1.81
N ASP A 108 -17.31 6.21 -2.14
CA ASP A 108 -17.31 5.03 -1.30
C ASP A 108 -16.60 3.89 -2.05
N ILE A 109 -15.43 3.50 -1.56
CA ILE A 109 -14.64 2.37 -2.07
C ILE A 109 -14.77 1.26 -1.04
N ASN A 110 -15.62 0.27 -1.30
CA ASN A 110 -15.88 -0.87 -0.42
C ASN A 110 -15.46 -2.16 -1.12
N LEU A 111 -14.30 -2.69 -0.77
CA LEU A 111 -13.75 -3.90 -1.39
C LEU A 111 -13.80 -5.06 -0.42
N THR A 112 -14.36 -6.18 -0.89
CA THR A 112 -14.45 -7.43 -0.14
C THR A 112 -13.69 -8.55 -0.82
N GLY A 113 -12.85 -9.29 -0.09
CA GLY A 113 -12.06 -10.38 -0.66
C GLY A 113 -11.40 -11.27 0.39
N GLU A 114 -11.13 -12.53 0.04
CA GLU A 114 -10.53 -13.51 0.94
C GLU A 114 -9.10 -13.17 1.35
N ASP A 115 -8.36 -12.46 0.50
CA ASP A 115 -7.02 -11.97 0.82
C ASP A 115 -7.02 -10.90 1.91
N TYR A 116 -8.19 -10.44 2.37
CA TYR A 116 -8.32 -9.58 3.54
C TYR A 116 -8.61 -10.34 4.85
N TYR A 117 -8.61 -11.68 4.85
CA TYR A 117 -8.77 -12.50 6.07
C TYR A 117 -7.52 -12.53 6.97
N ASP A 118 -6.39 -11.98 6.51
CA ASP A 118 -5.20 -11.83 7.32
C ASP A 118 -5.46 -10.91 8.52
N TRP A 119 -4.87 -11.24 9.68
CA TRP A 119 -4.96 -10.37 10.84
C TRP A 119 -4.28 -9.03 10.56
N ILE A 120 -5.05 -7.94 10.66
CA ILE A 120 -4.59 -6.57 10.53
C ILE A 120 -5.19 -5.72 11.66
N GLU A 121 -4.34 -4.96 12.34
CA GLU A 121 -4.79 -3.90 13.23
C GLU A 121 -5.13 -2.67 12.38
N GLY A 122 -6.35 -2.17 12.52
CA GLY A 122 -6.86 -1.05 11.71
C GLY A 122 -6.27 0.31 12.12
N GLU A 123 -5.70 0.41 13.31
CA GLU A 123 -5.13 1.64 13.86
C GLU A 123 -3.97 2.19 13.03
N GLY A 124 -3.95 3.51 12.82
CA GLY A 124 -2.85 4.23 12.19
C GLY A 124 -2.93 4.34 10.67
N TRP A 125 -3.76 3.53 10.00
CA TRP A 125 -3.89 3.55 8.54
C TRP A 125 -4.53 4.82 7.99
N LEU A 126 -5.62 5.31 8.62
CA LEU A 126 -6.36 6.45 8.06
C LEU A 126 -5.50 7.72 7.99
N SER A 127 -4.57 7.90 8.93
CA SER A 127 -3.65 9.04 8.94
C SER A 127 -2.81 9.15 7.66
N GLY A 128 -2.39 8.01 7.09
CA GLY A 128 -1.65 7.96 5.82
C GLY A 128 -2.52 8.17 4.58
N LEU A 129 -3.85 8.09 4.71
CA LEU A 129 -4.82 8.23 3.63
C LEU A 129 -5.44 9.63 3.55
N VAL A 130 -5.26 10.47 4.58
CA VAL A 130 -5.84 11.83 4.66
C VAL A 130 -5.59 12.66 3.40
N ALA A 131 -4.37 12.63 2.86
CA ALA A 131 -3.99 13.44 1.71
C ALA A 131 -4.73 13.06 0.40
N LEU A 132 -5.30 11.85 0.32
CA LEU A 132 -6.05 11.41 -0.87
C LEU A 132 -7.24 12.32 -1.18
N ARG A 133 -7.84 12.91 -0.14
CA ARG A 133 -8.95 13.84 -0.29
C ARG A 133 -8.52 15.10 -1.03
N ASP A 134 -7.41 15.70 -0.63
CA ASP A 134 -6.88 16.91 -1.26
C ASP A 134 -6.37 16.61 -2.67
N GLU A 135 -5.77 15.43 -2.89
CA GLU A 135 -5.38 14.95 -4.21
C GLU A 135 -6.61 14.89 -5.15
N LEU A 136 -7.73 14.31 -4.71
CA LEU A 136 -8.98 14.28 -5.48
C LEU A 136 -9.54 15.68 -5.77
N LEU A 137 -9.51 16.60 -4.79
CA LEU A 137 -9.93 17.99 -4.98
C LEU A 137 -9.06 18.75 -6.00
N GLN A 138 -7.80 18.34 -6.13
CA GLN A 138 -6.89 18.86 -7.15
C GLN A 138 -7.06 18.18 -8.51
N GLY A 139 -7.93 17.17 -8.61
CA GLY A 139 -8.22 16.43 -9.84
C GLY A 139 -7.30 15.22 -10.07
N ASP A 140 -6.62 14.72 -9.04
CA ASP A 140 -5.86 13.48 -9.11
C ASP A 140 -6.79 12.27 -8.99
N LEU A 141 -7.03 11.62 -10.12
CA LEU A 141 -7.94 10.47 -10.23
C LEU A 141 -7.22 9.13 -9.99
N ARG A 142 -5.94 9.13 -9.60
CA ARG A 142 -5.16 7.89 -9.40
C ARG A 142 -5.75 7.00 -8.31
N LEU A 143 -6.34 7.56 -7.25
CA LEU A 143 -7.03 6.76 -6.23
C LEU A 143 -8.15 5.91 -6.84
N LEU A 144 -9.05 6.54 -7.59
CA LEU A 144 -10.19 5.86 -8.21
C LEU A 144 -9.74 4.80 -9.22
N TYR A 145 -8.70 5.11 -9.99
CA TYR A 145 -8.12 4.15 -10.92
C TYR A 145 -7.48 2.95 -10.20
N LEU A 146 -6.72 3.16 -9.12
CA LEU A 146 -6.13 2.08 -8.31
C LEU A 146 -7.21 1.22 -7.64
N ALA A 147 -8.29 1.85 -7.16
CA ALA A 147 -9.45 1.13 -6.63
C ALA A 147 -10.11 0.28 -7.72
N TRP A 148 -10.30 0.83 -8.93
CA TRP A 148 -10.87 0.11 -10.07
C TRP A 148 -10.02 -1.08 -10.48
N LEU A 149 -8.69 -0.93 -10.53
CA LEU A 149 -7.76 -2.03 -10.78
C LEU A 149 -7.96 -3.18 -9.78
N ARG A 150 -8.11 -2.84 -8.50
CA ARG A 150 -8.31 -3.85 -7.46
C ARG A 150 -9.68 -4.51 -7.55
N ALA A 151 -10.73 -3.72 -7.78
CA ALA A 151 -12.10 -4.24 -7.93
C ALA A 151 -12.19 -5.24 -9.09
N GLY A 152 -11.48 -4.98 -10.20
CA GLY A 152 -11.39 -5.89 -11.36
C GLY A 152 -10.77 -7.26 -11.09
N LEU A 153 -10.10 -7.45 -9.94
CA LEU A 153 -9.51 -8.73 -9.53
C LEU A 153 -10.34 -9.48 -8.49
N LEU A 154 -11.45 -8.91 -8.01
CA LEU A 154 -12.29 -9.56 -7.01
C LEU A 154 -13.16 -10.62 -7.71
N GLU A 155 -13.10 -11.86 -7.24
CA GLU A 155 -13.84 -12.98 -7.85
C GLU A 155 -15.36 -12.78 -7.78
N ASP A 156 -15.85 -12.15 -6.71
CA ASP A 156 -17.26 -11.83 -6.52
C ASP A 156 -17.70 -10.52 -7.20
N ALA A 157 -16.78 -9.81 -7.86
CA ALA A 157 -17.16 -8.64 -8.62
C ALA A 157 -17.76 -9.07 -9.96
N ASP A 158 -19.03 -8.75 -10.18
CA ASP A 158 -19.76 -8.96 -11.44
C ASP A 158 -19.26 -7.97 -12.52
N ILE A 159 -17.96 -8.01 -12.79
CA ILE A 159 -17.25 -7.19 -13.75
C ILE A 159 -16.92 -8.07 -14.93
N ASP A 160 -17.45 -7.72 -16.09
CA ASP A 160 -17.05 -8.34 -17.35
C ASP A 160 -15.56 -8.09 -17.59
N LEU A 161 -14.77 -9.15 -17.85
CA LEU A 161 -13.36 -9.02 -18.20
C LEU A 161 -13.14 -8.23 -19.50
N GLU A 162 -14.18 -8.11 -20.34
CA GLU A 162 -14.19 -7.26 -21.53
C GLU A 162 -14.56 -5.81 -21.26
N VAL A 163 -14.80 -5.43 -19.99
CA VAL A 163 -15.01 -4.03 -19.62
C VAL A 163 -13.82 -3.20 -20.09
N ILE A 164 -14.14 -2.08 -20.74
CA ILE A 164 -13.12 -1.16 -21.24
C ILE A 164 -12.49 -0.44 -20.06
N GLU A 165 -11.16 -0.42 -20.03
CA GLU A 165 -10.39 0.30 -19.03
C GLU A 165 -10.81 1.78 -19.00
N PRO A 166 -11.07 2.35 -17.81
CA PRO A 166 -11.40 3.76 -17.67
C PRO A 166 -10.20 4.63 -18.06
N PRO A 167 -10.40 5.97 -18.19
CA PRO A 167 -9.32 6.90 -18.48
C PRO A 167 -8.10 6.67 -17.58
N VAL A 168 -6.93 6.40 -18.15
CA VAL A 168 -5.71 6.11 -17.37
C VAL A 168 -5.09 7.42 -16.88
N PRO A 169 -5.09 7.70 -15.55
CA PRO A 169 -4.57 8.94 -15.02
C PRO A 169 -3.05 9.05 -15.26
N PRO A 170 -2.52 10.28 -15.38
CA PRO A 170 -1.08 10.49 -15.52
C PRO A 170 -0.33 10.08 -14.25
N ASN A 171 0.99 9.90 -14.36
CA ASN A 171 1.91 9.72 -13.24
C ASN A 171 1.70 8.46 -12.38
N LEU A 172 1.19 7.36 -12.96
CA LEU A 172 1.06 6.08 -12.24
C LEU A 172 2.42 5.45 -11.88
N LYS A 173 3.51 5.83 -12.57
CA LYS A 173 4.87 5.40 -12.23
C LYS A 173 5.41 6.01 -10.93
N GLN A 174 4.76 7.07 -10.42
CA GLN A 174 5.22 7.82 -9.25
C GLN A 174 4.04 8.10 -8.31
N LEU A 175 3.67 7.10 -7.52
CA LEU A 175 2.60 7.22 -6.53
C LEU A 175 3.02 8.12 -5.36
N SER A 176 2.09 8.95 -4.88
CA SER A 176 2.26 9.71 -3.65
C SER A 176 2.33 8.79 -2.42
N PRO A 177 2.84 9.25 -1.27
CA PRO A 177 2.82 8.44 -0.04
C PRO A 177 1.43 7.93 0.34
N ALA A 178 0.39 8.74 0.12
CA ALA A 178 -0.99 8.35 0.43
C ALA A 178 -1.52 7.28 -0.53
N LEU A 179 -1.22 7.40 -1.83
CA LEU A 179 -1.55 6.35 -2.80
C LEU A 179 -0.79 5.06 -2.53
N LYS A 180 0.46 5.11 -2.07
CA LYS A 180 1.21 3.92 -1.64
C LYS A 180 0.55 3.26 -0.43
N THR A 181 0.14 4.06 0.56
CA THR A 181 -0.61 3.58 1.73
C THR A 181 -1.91 2.89 1.29
N PHE A 182 -2.62 3.46 0.32
CA PHE A 182 -3.80 2.83 -0.27
C PHE A 182 -3.47 1.52 -0.99
N VAL A 183 -2.40 1.48 -1.80
CA VAL A 183 -1.97 0.26 -2.51
C VAL A 183 -1.65 -0.87 -1.53
N ASP A 184 -0.94 -0.56 -0.45
CA ASP A 184 -0.58 -1.54 0.58
C ASP A 184 -1.84 -2.00 1.35
N LEU A 185 -2.68 -1.06 1.79
CA LEU A 185 -3.89 -1.36 2.53
C LEU A 185 -4.98 -2.03 1.70
N PHE A 186 -5.07 -1.83 0.38
CA PHE A 186 -6.07 -2.50 -0.46
C PHE A 186 -5.46 -3.63 -1.31
N LYS A 187 -4.20 -4.00 -1.04
CA LYS A 187 -3.44 -5.06 -1.74
C LYS A 187 -3.55 -4.95 -3.27
N VAL A 188 -3.40 -3.73 -3.80
CA VAL A 188 -3.42 -3.51 -5.25
C VAL A 188 -2.14 -4.11 -5.85
N GLU A 189 -2.27 -5.02 -6.81
CA GLU A 189 -1.11 -5.74 -7.35
C GLU A 189 -0.11 -4.81 -8.06
N THR A 190 1.15 -4.87 -7.65
CA THR A 190 2.20 -4.00 -8.19
C THR A 190 2.49 -4.25 -9.68
N ASP A 191 2.43 -5.51 -10.13
CA ASP A 191 2.59 -5.85 -11.54
C ASP A 191 1.41 -5.32 -12.38
N LEU A 192 0.19 -5.29 -11.81
CA LEU A 192 -0.98 -4.68 -12.44
C LEU A 192 -0.84 -3.17 -12.56
N ILE A 193 -0.37 -2.49 -11.51
CA ILE A 193 -0.05 -1.05 -11.54
C ILE A 193 1.04 -0.77 -12.59
N ALA A 194 2.05 -1.63 -12.70
CA ALA A 194 3.12 -1.47 -13.69
C ALA A 194 2.59 -1.58 -15.13
N ALA A 195 1.76 -2.59 -15.42
CA ALA A 195 1.11 -2.75 -16.72
C ALA A 195 0.13 -1.60 -17.05
N ALA A 196 -0.58 -1.11 -16.03
CA ALA A 196 -1.40 0.09 -16.12
C ALA A 196 -0.57 1.32 -16.51
N ALA A 197 0.57 1.50 -15.84
CA ALA A 197 1.46 2.63 -16.01
C ALA A 197 2.15 2.72 -17.38
N GLU A 198 2.08 1.67 -18.21
CA GLU A 198 2.53 1.73 -19.62
C GLU A 198 1.67 2.69 -20.46
N ALA A 199 0.37 2.75 -20.20
CA ALA A 199 -0.58 3.67 -20.85
C ALA A 199 -0.65 5.04 -20.15
N SER A 200 -0.04 5.18 -18.97
CA SER A 200 -0.04 6.40 -18.17
C SER A 200 0.95 7.42 -18.71
N GLN A 201 0.46 8.62 -19.00
CA GLN A 201 1.30 9.75 -19.39
C GLN A 201 2.16 10.19 -18.20
N THR A 202 3.44 10.50 -18.45
CA THR A 202 4.25 11.24 -17.47
C THR A 202 3.99 12.73 -17.69
N ARG A 203 3.30 13.37 -16.74
CA ARG A 203 3.13 14.82 -16.72
C ARG A 203 3.97 15.38 -15.60
N GLN A 204 4.96 16.18 -15.95
CA GLN A 204 5.61 17.02 -14.96
C GLN A 204 4.58 18.03 -14.45
N ALA A 205 4.48 18.17 -13.14
CA ALA A 205 3.80 19.30 -12.56
C ALA A 205 4.61 20.54 -12.93
N ASN A 206 4.25 21.19 -14.04
CA ASN A 206 4.73 22.55 -14.25
C ASN A 206 4.17 23.37 -13.08
N PRO A 207 5.03 24.03 -12.29
CA PRO A 207 4.54 24.88 -11.23
C PRO A 207 3.62 25.91 -11.88
N GLU A 208 2.35 25.85 -11.50
CA GLU A 208 1.37 26.82 -11.95
C GLU A 208 1.89 28.20 -11.55
N PRO A 209 1.85 29.21 -12.45
CA PRO A 209 2.32 30.55 -12.14
C PRO A 209 1.31 31.27 -11.23
N VAL A 210 1.04 30.69 -10.06
CA VAL A 210 0.02 31.12 -9.10
C VAL A 210 0.25 32.56 -8.67
N ALA A 211 1.49 32.98 -8.51
CA ALA A 211 1.81 34.37 -8.18
C ALA A 211 1.37 35.34 -9.29
N GLU A 212 1.56 34.98 -10.56
CA GLU A 212 1.13 35.79 -11.70
C GLU A 212 -0.39 35.78 -11.84
N TRP A 213 -1.03 34.63 -11.63
CA TRP A 213 -2.49 34.48 -11.62
C TRP A 213 -3.15 35.31 -10.50
N ILE A 214 -2.57 35.30 -9.29
CA ILE A 214 -3.03 36.13 -8.17
C ILE A 214 -2.83 37.63 -8.47
N ALA A 215 -1.74 38.00 -9.14
CA ALA A 215 -1.50 39.39 -9.54
C ALA A 215 -2.49 39.86 -10.62
N ALA A 216 -2.94 38.95 -11.49
CA ALA A 216 -3.93 39.22 -12.54
C ALA A 216 -5.39 39.21 -12.04
N LEU A 217 -5.66 38.72 -10.82
CA LEU A 217 -7.00 38.78 -10.23
C LEU A 217 -7.44 40.23 -9.96
N PRO A 218 -8.72 40.57 -10.23
CA PRO A 218 -9.32 41.82 -9.78
C PRO A 218 -9.15 42.04 -8.26
N GLU A 219 -8.88 43.28 -7.84
CA GLU A 219 -8.59 43.59 -6.44
C GLU A 219 -9.73 43.21 -5.48
N ASN A 220 -10.98 43.38 -5.91
CA ASN A 220 -12.16 42.97 -5.15
C ASN A 220 -12.19 41.44 -4.90
N GLU A 221 -11.86 40.63 -5.91
CA GLU A 221 -11.80 39.17 -5.79
C GLU A 221 -10.64 38.74 -4.90
N ARG A 222 -9.45 39.33 -5.08
CA ARG A 222 -8.30 39.06 -4.21
C ARG A 222 -8.63 39.38 -2.75
N ASN A 223 -9.25 40.53 -2.49
CA ASN A 223 -9.67 40.92 -1.14
C ASN A 223 -10.76 39.99 -0.58
N HIS A 224 -11.67 39.50 -1.41
CA HIS A 224 -12.67 38.51 -1.01
C HIS A 224 -12.03 37.21 -0.49
N TYR A 225 -11.06 36.64 -1.21
CA TYR A 225 -10.34 35.43 -0.78
C TYR A 225 -9.49 35.69 0.47
N LEU A 226 -8.79 36.84 0.56
CA LEU A 226 -8.02 37.19 1.76
C LEU A 226 -8.91 37.30 3.01
N LEU A 227 -10.11 37.88 2.89
CA LEU A 227 -11.07 37.93 3.99
C LEU A 227 -11.52 36.53 4.43
N ARG A 228 -11.66 35.57 3.50
CA ARG A 228 -11.99 34.17 3.83
C ARG A 228 -10.85 33.44 4.54
N VAL A 229 -9.60 33.70 4.15
CA VAL A 229 -8.42 33.20 4.87
C VAL A 229 -8.42 33.69 6.33
N VAL A 230 -8.67 34.99 6.54
CA VAL A 230 -8.73 35.57 7.90
C VAL A 230 -9.88 34.97 8.72
N LYS A 231 -10.99 34.59 8.08
CA LYS A 231 -12.13 33.92 8.73
C LYS A 231 -11.88 32.42 9.01
N GLY A 232 -10.74 31.87 8.58
CA GLY A 232 -10.41 30.46 8.78
C GLY A 232 -11.27 29.50 7.95
N ASP A 233 -11.71 29.93 6.76
CA ASP A 233 -12.46 29.09 5.84
C ASP A 233 -11.56 27.94 5.31
N PRO A 234 -11.88 26.67 5.59
CA PRO A 234 -11.03 25.54 5.23
C PRO A 234 -10.96 25.27 3.72
N HIS A 235 -11.91 25.79 2.93
CA HIS A 235 -12.01 25.56 1.48
C HIS A 235 -11.33 26.64 0.64
N VAL A 236 -10.94 27.76 1.25
CA VAL A 236 -10.49 28.96 0.55
C VAL A 236 -9.32 28.71 -0.41
N SER A 237 -8.37 27.83 -0.02
CA SER A 237 -7.20 27.51 -0.82
C SER A 237 -7.57 26.73 -2.08
N VAL A 238 -8.39 25.69 -1.94
CA VAL A 238 -8.86 24.84 -3.04
C VAL A 238 -9.73 25.64 -3.99
N GLU A 239 -10.69 26.42 -3.46
CA GLU A 239 -11.55 27.29 -4.26
C GLU A 239 -10.77 28.34 -5.04
N LEU A 240 -9.80 28.99 -4.41
CA LEU A 240 -8.96 29.98 -5.08
C LEU A 240 -8.17 29.32 -6.21
N ILE A 241 -7.52 28.19 -5.96
CA ILE A 241 -6.74 27.48 -6.98
C ILE A 241 -7.65 27.06 -8.15
N GLN A 242 -8.85 26.55 -7.89
CA GLN A 242 -9.80 26.18 -8.94
C GLN A 242 -10.26 27.38 -9.75
N HIS A 243 -10.59 28.49 -9.10
CA HIS A 243 -10.98 29.73 -9.76
C HIS A 243 -9.85 30.28 -10.64
N LEU A 244 -8.62 30.30 -10.11
CA LEU A 244 -7.44 30.71 -10.88
C LEU A 244 -7.22 29.81 -12.10
N ARG A 245 -7.37 28.50 -11.97
CA ARG A 245 -7.28 27.55 -13.10
C ARG A 245 -8.37 27.81 -14.13
N GLN A 246 -9.61 28.04 -13.70
CA GLN A 246 -10.73 28.34 -14.60
C GLN A 246 -10.50 29.63 -15.39
N MET A 247 -9.90 30.65 -14.76
CA MET A 247 -9.64 31.93 -15.40
C MET A 247 -8.39 31.96 -16.28
N PHE A 248 -7.29 31.36 -15.81
CA PHE A 248 -5.96 31.58 -16.38
C PHE A 248 -5.29 30.33 -16.94
N SER A 249 -5.73 29.14 -16.55
CA SER A 249 -5.19 27.91 -17.14
C SER A 249 -5.87 27.63 -18.48
N GLN A 250 -5.10 27.13 -19.45
CA GLN A 250 -5.72 26.37 -20.53
C GLN A 250 -6.42 25.13 -19.93
N PRO A 251 -7.51 24.62 -20.53
CA PRO A 251 -8.17 23.43 -20.05
C PRO A 251 -7.21 22.24 -20.15
N VAL A 252 -6.42 22.03 -19.10
CA VAL A 252 -5.67 20.81 -18.91
C VAL A 252 -6.70 19.80 -18.45
N VAL A 253 -7.24 19.08 -19.41
CA VAL A 253 -8.05 17.91 -19.13
C VAL A 253 -7.12 16.93 -18.39
N ASN A 254 -7.22 16.92 -17.07
CA ASN A 254 -6.61 15.91 -16.19
C ASN A 254 -7.30 14.56 -16.32
N ALA A 255 -8.33 14.46 -17.18
CA ALA A 255 -8.89 13.17 -17.57
C ALA A 255 -7.78 12.33 -18.20
N GLY A 256 -7.69 11.09 -17.73
CA GLY A 256 -6.75 10.12 -18.23
C GLY A 256 -6.90 9.88 -19.73
N LYS A 257 -5.89 9.27 -20.33
CA LYS A 257 -6.00 8.81 -21.72
C LYS A 257 -6.85 7.54 -21.74
N ILE A 258 -7.87 7.48 -22.59
CA ILE A 258 -8.58 6.22 -22.86
C ILE A 258 -7.60 5.31 -23.61
N SER A 259 -7.18 4.21 -22.98
CA SER A 259 -6.31 3.24 -23.63
C SER A 259 -7.05 2.41 -24.68
N GLY A 260 -8.36 2.21 -24.48
CA GLY A 260 -9.21 1.37 -25.32
C GLY A 260 -8.95 -0.13 -25.18
N ARG A 261 -8.14 -0.56 -24.20
CA ARG A 261 -7.95 -1.98 -23.86
C ARG A 261 -9.00 -2.41 -22.84
N SER A 262 -9.33 -3.70 -22.85
CA SER A 262 -10.17 -4.32 -21.83
C SER A 262 -9.36 -4.67 -20.57
N LEU A 263 -10.07 -4.94 -19.47
CA LEU A 263 -9.48 -5.46 -18.22
C LEU A 263 -8.71 -6.77 -18.46
N ALA A 264 -9.24 -7.69 -19.29
CA ALA A 264 -8.57 -8.94 -19.66
C ALA A 264 -7.18 -8.70 -20.28
N ASN A 265 -7.10 -7.74 -21.20
CA ASN A 265 -5.83 -7.37 -21.85
C ASN A 265 -4.82 -6.78 -20.86
N LEU A 266 -5.31 -5.99 -19.90
CA LEU A 266 -4.49 -5.42 -18.84
C LEU A 266 -3.94 -6.52 -17.90
N MET A 267 -4.80 -7.44 -17.44
CA MET A 267 -4.40 -8.58 -16.60
C MET A 267 -3.39 -9.49 -17.32
N ALA A 268 -3.62 -9.79 -18.60
CA ALA A 268 -2.68 -10.57 -19.40
C ALA A 268 -1.31 -9.88 -19.54
N SER A 269 -1.30 -8.55 -19.66
CA SER A 269 -0.07 -7.76 -19.70
C SER A 269 0.67 -7.80 -18.36
N ALA A 270 -0.06 -7.68 -17.24
CA ALA A 270 0.48 -7.79 -15.89
C ALA A 270 1.10 -9.17 -15.63
N GLU A 271 0.40 -10.25 -15.98
CA GLU A 271 0.89 -11.62 -15.80
C GLU A 271 2.16 -11.88 -16.63
N LYS A 272 2.20 -11.36 -17.86
CA LYS A 272 3.42 -11.43 -18.69
C LYS A 272 4.58 -10.68 -18.05
N ALA A 273 4.33 -9.48 -17.52
CA ALA A 273 5.35 -8.69 -16.84
C ALA A 273 5.87 -9.40 -15.58
N ARG A 274 4.96 -9.97 -14.78
CA ARG A 274 5.27 -10.77 -13.59
C ARG A 274 6.21 -11.92 -13.91
N LYS A 275 5.85 -12.77 -14.90
CA LYS A 275 6.71 -13.90 -15.31
C LYS A 275 8.10 -13.45 -15.76
N GLN A 276 8.19 -12.33 -16.49
CA GLN A 276 9.47 -11.79 -16.91
C GLN A 276 10.31 -11.28 -15.73
N ARG A 277 9.68 -10.65 -14.74
CA ARG A 277 10.33 -10.17 -13.52
C ARG A 277 10.84 -11.34 -12.69
N GLU A 278 10.00 -12.33 -12.41
CA GLU A 278 10.37 -13.54 -11.66
C GLU A 278 11.54 -14.27 -12.33
N HIS A 279 11.51 -14.43 -13.66
CA HIS A 279 12.63 -15.04 -14.40
C HIS A 279 13.93 -14.22 -14.30
N LYS A 280 13.85 -12.88 -14.39
CA LYS A 280 15.02 -12.00 -14.21
C LYS A 280 15.57 -12.07 -12.79
N GLU A 281 14.71 -12.09 -11.78
CA GLU A 281 15.08 -12.22 -10.37
C GLU A 281 15.76 -13.56 -10.09
N GLN A 282 15.24 -14.66 -10.65
CA GLN A 282 15.85 -15.98 -10.56
C GLN A 282 17.25 -15.98 -11.18
N LEU A 283 17.41 -15.49 -12.42
CA LEU A 283 18.71 -15.41 -13.08
C LEU A 283 19.70 -14.53 -12.30
N ALA A 284 19.23 -13.40 -11.75
CA ALA A 284 20.05 -12.51 -10.93
C ALA A 284 20.47 -13.18 -9.62
N ALA A 285 19.55 -13.90 -8.95
CA ALA A 285 19.83 -14.64 -7.72
C ALA A 285 20.81 -15.79 -7.97
N GLU A 286 20.67 -16.53 -9.07
CA GLU A 286 21.61 -17.58 -9.47
C GLU A 286 22.99 -17.00 -9.77
N LYS A 287 23.08 -15.89 -10.50
CA LYS A 287 24.34 -15.19 -10.78
C LYS A 287 24.99 -14.67 -9.50
N ALA A 288 24.22 -14.07 -8.60
CA ALA A 288 24.71 -13.58 -7.31
C ALA A 288 25.18 -14.72 -6.40
N LYS A 289 24.43 -15.83 -6.35
CA LYS A 289 24.82 -17.05 -5.64
C LYS A 289 26.13 -17.60 -6.20
N ARG A 290 26.27 -17.72 -7.52
CA ARG A 290 27.49 -18.19 -8.16
C ARG A 290 28.68 -17.29 -7.84
N ALA A 291 28.54 -15.98 -8.00
CA ALA A 291 29.59 -15.02 -7.66
C ALA A 291 30.01 -15.09 -6.19
N ARG A 292 29.06 -15.27 -5.26
CA ARG A 292 29.35 -15.48 -3.83
C ARG A 292 30.16 -16.75 -3.61
N LEU A 293 29.81 -17.86 -4.26
CA LEU A 293 30.53 -19.13 -4.12
C LEU A 293 31.92 -19.05 -4.74
N ASP A 294 32.07 -18.40 -5.90
CA ASP A 294 33.37 -18.19 -6.54
C ASP A 294 34.30 -17.31 -5.67
N ALA A 295 33.75 -16.30 -4.97
CA ALA A 295 34.51 -15.49 -4.02
C ALA A 295 34.86 -16.24 -2.72
N LEU A 296 34.04 -17.23 -2.33
CA LEU A 296 34.29 -18.09 -1.16
C LEU A 296 35.36 -19.14 -1.42
N ALA A 297 35.50 -19.61 -2.67
CA ALA A 297 36.46 -20.63 -3.08
C ALA A 297 37.90 -20.40 -2.57
N PRO A 298 38.55 -19.22 -2.76
CA PRO A 298 39.91 -18.99 -2.26
C PRO A 298 40.00 -18.89 -0.73
N LEU A 299 38.89 -18.64 -0.04
CA LEU A 299 38.84 -18.52 1.43
C LEU A 299 38.45 -19.84 2.11
N ALA A 300 38.15 -20.89 1.34
CA ALA A 300 37.58 -22.12 1.85
C ALA A 300 38.46 -22.77 2.93
N ASP A 301 39.78 -22.84 2.73
CA ASP A 301 40.69 -23.45 3.69
C ASP A 301 40.85 -22.61 4.97
N THR A 302 40.88 -21.28 4.85
CA THR A 302 40.84 -20.37 6.02
C THR A 302 39.55 -20.56 6.81
N LEU A 303 38.42 -20.74 6.11
CA LEU A 303 37.13 -20.96 6.75
C LEU A 303 37.07 -22.31 7.46
N TRP A 304 37.67 -23.35 6.90
CA TRP A 304 37.85 -24.63 7.59
C TRP A 304 38.69 -24.49 8.86
N GLN A 305 39.81 -23.75 8.83
CA GLN A 305 40.63 -23.50 10.02
C GLN A 305 39.84 -22.75 11.11
N GLU A 306 39.06 -21.75 10.71
CA GLU A 306 38.20 -20.99 11.62
C GLU A 306 37.11 -21.87 12.24
N VAL A 307 36.51 -22.80 11.47
CA VAL A 307 35.57 -23.80 12.01
C VAL A 307 36.21 -24.63 13.12
N PHE A 308 37.43 -25.14 12.92
CA PHE A 308 38.13 -25.90 13.96
C PHE A 308 38.41 -25.04 15.20
N ARG A 309 38.87 -23.80 15.02
CA ARG A 309 39.10 -22.84 16.12
C ARG A 309 37.83 -22.53 16.91
N LEU A 310 36.71 -22.25 16.22
CA LEU A 310 35.42 -21.97 16.85
C LEU A 310 34.89 -23.17 17.61
N ILE A 311 35.13 -24.38 17.09
CA ILE A 311 34.80 -25.62 17.80
C ILE A 311 35.61 -25.69 19.10
N GLU A 312 36.92 -25.44 19.08
CA GLU A 312 37.79 -25.51 20.26
C GLU A 312 37.39 -24.63 21.44
N LEU A 313 36.70 -23.49 21.19
CA LEU A 313 36.23 -22.58 22.23
C LEU A 313 35.17 -23.17 23.18
N LYS A 314 34.55 -24.31 22.83
CA LYS A 314 33.60 -25.05 23.68
C LYS A 314 32.39 -24.23 24.19
N GLN A 315 31.93 -23.27 23.39
CA GLN A 315 30.81 -22.39 23.73
C GLN A 315 29.67 -22.49 22.72
N THR A 316 28.46 -22.20 23.17
CA THR A 316 27.22 -22.26 22.37
C THR A 316 27.26 -21.35 21.13
N LYS A 317 27.56 -20.06 21.30
CA LYS A 317 27.57 -19.08 20.19
C LYS A 317 28.65 -19.38 19.13
N PRO A 318 29.90 -19.75 19.50
CA PRO A 318 30.90 -20.22 18.54
C PRO A 318 30.49 -21.48 17.77
N TYR A 319 29.79 -22.43 18.40
CA TYR A 319 29.26 -23.58 17.68
C TYR A 319 28.23 -23.17 16.63
N ASP A 320 27.31 -22.27 16.94
CA ASP A 320 26.31 -21.81 15.97
C ASP A 320 26.98 -21.11 14.77
N ARG A 321 28.06 -20.33 15.01
CA ARG A 321 28.88 -19.74 13.95
C ARG A 321 29.65 -20.79 13.12
N ALA A 322 30.24 -21.79 13.76
CA ALA A 322 30.93 -22.89 13.05
C ALA A 322 29.96 -23.65 12.13
N ILE A 323 28.72 -23.89 12.58
CA ILE A 323 27.67 -24.52 11.77
C ILE A 323 27.29 -23.63 10.58
N ALA A 324 27.23 -22.31 10.75
CA ALA A 324 26.96 -21.38 9.67
C ALA A 324 28.04 -21.48 8.57
N HIS A 325 29.31 -21.46 8.94
CA HIS A 325 30.43 -21.63 8.00
C HIS A 325 30.44 -23.00 7.33
N LEU A 326 30.10 -24.08 8.05
CA LEU A 326 29.98 -25.41 7.45
C LEU A 326 28.84 -25.51 6.43
N LYS A 327 27.74 -24.75 6.60
CA LYS A 327 26.68 -24.68 5.58
C LYS A 327 27.18 -23.98 4.32
N GLU A 328 27.91 -22.87 4.46
CA GLU A 328 28.52 -22.15 3.34
C GLU A 328 29.54 -23.04 2.58
N LEU A 329 30.37 -23.77 3.31
CA LEU A 329 31.33 -24.72 2.73
C LEU A 329 30.63 -25.92 2.05
N ARG A 330 29.47 -26.35 2.54
CA ARG A 330 28.67 -27.38 1.86
C ARG A 330 28.14 -26.87 0.52
N GLU A 331 27.57 -25.67 0.50
CA GLU A 331 27.07 -25.04 -0.73
C GLU A 331 28.19 -24.82 -1.76
N LEU A 332 29.38 -24.44 -1.31
CA LEU A 332 30.57 -24.36 -2.15
C LEU A 332 30.97 -25.73 -2.73
N ALA A 333 31.00 -26.76 -1.89
CA ALA A 333 31.35 -28.12 -2.31
C ALA A 333 30.31 -28.72 -3.28
N GLU A 334 29.03 -28.36 -3.15
CA GLU A 334 27.99 -28.68 -4.13
C GLU A 334 28.28 -28.01 -5.49
N HIS A 335 28.61 -26.72 -5.48
CA HIS A 335 28.92 -25.96 -6.69
C HIS A 335 30.18 -26.45 -7.42
N GLN A 336 31.21 -26.87 -6.69
CA GLN A 336 32.46 -27.39 -7.25
C GLN A 336 32.43 -28.90 -7.56
N GLY A 337 31.35 -29.61 -7.20
CA GLY A 337 31.26 -31.07 -7.35
C GLY A 337 32.10 -31.87 -6.33
N ASN A 338 32.64 -31.21 -5.30
CA ASN A 338 33.56 -31.78 -4.30
C ASN A 338 32.86 -32.20 -2.99
N LEU A 339 31.55 -32.48 -3.04
CA LEU A 339 30.77 -32.94 -1.88
C LEU A 339 31.40 -34.11 -1.11
N LYS A 340 32.05 -35.03 -1.82
CA LYS A 340 32.71 -36.19 -1.19
C LYS A 340 33.81 -35.74 -0.23
N GLU A 341 34.62 -34.76 -0.62
CA GLU A 341 35.69 -34.23 0.22
C GLU A 341 35.13 -33.48 1.43
N PHE A 342 34.08 -32.67 1.22
CA PHE A 342 33.36 -32.00 2.30
C PHE A 342 32.86 -32.98 3.37
N TYR A 343 32.15 -34.04 2.96
CA TYR A 343 31.65 -35.04 3.91
C TYR A 343 32.77 -35.85 4.59
N ASN A 344 33.92 -36.04 3.93
CA ASN A 344 35.09 -36.64 4.58
C ASN A 344 35.63 -35.74 5.70
N ARG A 345 35.73 -34.42 5.47
CA ARG A 345 36.12 -33.45 6.51
C ARG A 345 35.09 -33.38 7.66
N ILE A 346 33.78 -33.46 7.36
CA ILE A 346 32.74 -33.57 8.40
C ILE A 346 32.87 -34.86 9.23
N LYS A 347 33.19 -36.00 8.59
CA LYS A 347 33.44 -37.27 9.31
C LYS A 347 34.64 -37.15 10.25
N GLN A 348 35.70 -36.47 9.82
CA GLN A 348 36.86 -36.18 10.67
C GLN A 348 36.47 -35.35 11.89
N ILE A 349 35.66 -34.29 11.72
CA ILE A 349 35.13 -33.50 12.84
C ILE A 349 34.33 -34.38 13.82
N LYS A 350 33.46 -35.27 13.32
CA LYS A 350 32.70 -36.20 14.17
C LYS A 350 33.59 -37.14 14.97
N GLN A 351 34.65 -37.69 14.34
CA GLN A 351 35.60 -38.60 14.98
C GLN A 351 36.49 -37.88 16.00
N GLN A 352 36.96 -36.67 15.69
CA GLN A 352 37.85 -35.89 16.56
C GLN A 352 37.11 -35.30 17.79
N TYR A 353 35.82 -34.99 17.65
CA TYR A 353 35.02 -34.34 18.69
C TYR A 353 33.86 -35.20 19.20
N THR A 354 34.05 -36.52 19.27
CA THR A 354 33.02 -37.47 19.74
C THR A 354 32.57 -37.19 21.19
N ASN A 355 33.41 -36.57 22.01
CA ASN A 355 33.11 -36.16 23.38
C ASN A 355 32.32 -34.83 23.50
N ARG A 356 31.82 -34.27 22.39
CA ARG A 356 31.11 -32.97 22.36
C ARG A 356 29.65 -33.13 21.89
N PRO A 357 28.74 -33.64 22.74
CA PRO A 357 27.36 -33.96 22.33
C PRO A 357 26.58 -32.73 21.82
N GLY A 358 26.84 -31.54 22.38
CA GLY A 358 26.21 -30.30 21.95
C GLY A 358 26.57 -29.84 20.52
N LEU A 359 27.78 -30.19 20.04
CA LEU A 359 28.20 -29.92 18.67
C LEU A 359 27.58 -30.95 17.71
N ILE A 360 27.64 -32.24 18.08
CA ILE A 360 27.08 -33.34 17.27
C ILE A 360 25.57 -33.13 17.04
N SER A 361 24.82 -32.77 18.08
CA SER A 361 23.39 -32.47 17.96
C SER A 361 23.10 -31.35 16.97
N ARG A 362 23.93 -30.29 16.92
CA ARG A 362 23.78 -29.17 15.97
C ARG A 362 24.12 -29.57 14.54
N LEU A 363 25.17 -30.37 14.34
CA LEU A 363 25.52 -30.92 13.02
C LEU A 363 24.41 -31.81 12.45
N GLN A 364 23.76 -32.62 13.31
CA GLN A 364 22.59 -33.42 12.94
C GLN A 364 21.38 -32.54 12.59
N LYS A 365 21.04 -31.56 13.45
CA LYS A 365 19.95 -30.61 13.18
C LYS A 365 20.16 -29.80 11.89
N ALA A 366 21.41 -29.50 11.55
CA ALA A 366 21.76 -28.81 10.31
C ALA A 366 21.78 -29.72 9.07
N GLY A 367 21.53 -31.02 9.22
CA GLY A 367 21.59 -31.98 8.11
C GLY A 367 22.99 -32.16 7.52
N LEU A 368 24.05 -31.84 8.28
CA LEU A 368 25.44 -31.95 7.83
C LEU A 368 26.00 -33.37 8.03
N LEU A 369 25.34 -34.17 8.86
CA LEU A 369 25.60 -35.59 9.03
C LEU A 369 24.54 -36.37 8.26
N LYS A 370 24.90 -36.92 7.10
CA LYS A 370 24.08 -37.98 6.49
C LYS A 370 24.03 -39.16 7.47
N SER A 371 22.83 -39.67 7.72
CA SER A 371 22.58 -40.93 8.44
C SER A 371 23.36 -42.07 7.81
#